data_AF-A0A955IYQ8-F1
#
_entry.id   AF-A0A955IYQ8-F1
#
_cell.length_a   1.000
_cell.length_b   1.000
_cell.length_c   1.000
_cell.angle_alpha   90.00
_cell.angle_beta   90.00
_cell.angle_gamma   90.00
#
_symmetry.space_group_name_H-M   'P 1'
#
loop_
_entity.id
_entity.type
_entity.pdbx_description
1 polymer ?
#
loop_
_entity_poly.entity_id
_entity_poly.type
_entity_poly.pdbx_seq_one_letter_code
_entity_poly.pdbx_strand_id
1 'polypeptide(L)'
;MPDLGYALDALYSAGWWPGETQRCVQAPDGRWMPEHEEILGAFGEAGYQIRLRVSEDFTHSRIEWTRWGGVRGSAIGRGRTEALLIAYAELLRASPLTPQIG
;
A
#
# COMPACT_ATOMS: atom_id res chain seq x y z
N MET A 1 16.71 0.02 -8.03
CA MET A 1 15.39 -0.26 -7.42
C MET A 1 14.39 -0.50 -8.54
N PRO A 2 13.42 -1.42 -8.38
CA PRO A 2 12.39 -1.65 -9.38
C PRO A 2 11.56 -0.38 -9.58
N ASP A 3 11.06 -0.21 -10.81
CA ASP A 3 10.16 0.88 -11.18
C ASP A 3 8.84 0.78 -10.40
N LEU A 4 8.51 1.82 -9.62
CA LEU A 4 7.26 1.92 -8.85
C LEU A 4 6.20 2.77 -9.56
N GLY A 5 6.48 3.17 -10.82
CA GLY A 5 5.65 3.95 -11.73
C GLY A 5 4.16 3.75 -11.52
N TYR A 6 3.74 2.53 -11.88
CA TYR A 6 2.36 2.06 -11.82
C TYR A 6 1.74 2.09 -10.42
N ALA A 7 2.47 1.64 -9.40
CA ALA A 7 1.95 1.55 -8.05
C ALA A 7 1.74 2.93 -7.41
N LEU A 8 2.62 3.88 -7.71
CA LEU A 8 2.50 5.27 -7.29
C LEU A 8 1.36 5.97 -8.02
N ASP A 9 1.20 5.75 -9.34
CA ASP A 9 0.05 6.27 -10.09
C ASP A 9 -1.27 5.78 -9.49
N ALA A 10 -1.36 4.49 -9.14
CA ALA A 10 -2.53 3.91 -8.50
C ALA A 10 -2.80 4.56 -7.12
N LEU A 11 -1.74 4.79 -6.33
CA LEU A 11 -1.83 5.40 -5.00
C LEU A 11 -2.33 6.84 -5.05
N TYR A 12 -1.74 7.68 -5.89
CA TYR A 12 -2.19 9.07 -6.08
C TYR A 12 -3.60 9.14 -6.67
N SER A 13 -3.93 8.27 -7.62
CA SER A 13 -5.28 8.16 -8.17
C SER A 13 -6.31 7.69 -7.14
N ALA A 14 -5.90 6.98 -6.09
CA ALA A 14 -6.76 6.60 -4.97
C ALA A 14 -6.94 7.74 -3.94
N GLY A 15 -6.35 8.92 -4.19
CA GLY A 15 -6.50 10.11 -3.36
C GLY A 15 -5.47 10.23 -2.25
N TRP A 16 -4.44 9.39 -2.21
CA TRP A 16 -3.36 9.56 -1.25
C TRP A 16 -2.48 10.75 -1.62
N TRP A 17 -2.11 11.52 -0.61
CA TRP A 17 -1.11 12.58 -0.69
C TRP A 17 -0.29 12.58 0.61
N PRO A 18 1.00 12.95 0.57
CA PRO A 18 1.82 13.03 1.77
C PRO A 18 1.23 14.06 2.74
N GLY A 19 0.80 13.60 3.91
CA GLY A 19 0.38 14.47 5.01
C GLY A 19 1.55 14.91 5.89
N GLU A 20 1.35 15.97 6.69
CA GLU A 20 2.40 16.53 7.55
C GLU A 20 2.88 15.56 8.66
N THR A 21 2.03 14.63 9.08
CA THR A 21 2.31 13.70 10.18
C THR A 21 2.73 12.31 9.71
N GLN A 22 2.64 12.02 8.42
CA GLN A 22 2.94 10.70 7.86
C GLN A 22 4.44 10.53 7.59
N ARG A 23 4.98 9.38 7.96
CA ARG A 23 6.34 9.02 7.57
C ARG A 23 6.37 8.66 6.09
N CYS A 24 7.07 9.48 5.31
CA CYS A 24 7.17 9.34 3.87
C CYS A 24 8.63 9.21 3.43
N VAL A 25 8.85 8.46 2.37
CA VAL A 25 10.13 8.32 1.68
C VAL A 25 9.98 8.66 0.19
N GLN A 26 11.07 9.06 -0.45
CA GLN A 26 11.06 9.31 -1.90
C GLN A 26 11.36 8.02 -2.67
N ALA A 27 10.54 7.75 -3.68
CA ALA A 27 10.83 6.77 -4.70
C ALA A 27 11.97 7.27 -5.62
N PRO A 28 12.62 6.38 -6.40
CA PRO A 28 13.71 6.76 -7.30
C PRO A 28 13.35 7.81 -8.37
N ASP A 29 12.05 7.95 -8.69
CA ASP A 29 11.53 8.94 -9.63
C ASP A 29 11.22 10.30 -8.96
N GLY A 30 11.52 10.44 -7.67
CA GLY A 30 11.33 11.65 -6.88
C GLY A 30 9.94 11.81 -6.26
N ARG A 31 8.99 10.91 -6.56
CA ARG A 31 7.65 10.96 -5.97
C ARG A 31 7.66 10.44 -4.53
N TRP A 32 6.81 11.02 -3.70
CA TRP A 32 6.68 10.61 -2.30
C TRP A 32 5.83 9.35 -2.17
N MET A 33 6.17 8.50 -1.22
CA MET A 33 5.36 7.33 -0.86
C MET A 33 5.39 7.12 0.65
N PRO A 34 4.34 6.54 1.24
CA PRO A 34 4.35 6.22 2.66
C PRO A 34 5.38 5.12 2.96
N GLU A 35 5.96 5.16 4.16
CA GLU A 35 6.76 4.05 4.67
C GLU A 35 5.92 2.78 4.81
N HIS A 36 6.57 1.62 4.82
CA HIS A 36 5.85 0.34 4.92
C HIS A 36 5.06 0.26 6.23
N GLU A 37 5.61 0.80 7.31
CA GLU A 37 5.02 0.85 8.64
C GLU A 37 3.72 1.65 8.64
N GLU A 38 3.66 2.78 7.93
CA GLU A 38 2.44 3.59 7.79
C GLU A 38 1.34 2.82 7.07
N ILE A 39 1.71 2.12 5.97
CA ILE A 39 0.76 1.28 5.23
C ILE A 39 0.22 0.17 6.14
N LEU A 40 1.10 -0.55 6.84
CA LEU A 40 0.70 -1.64 7.73
C LEU A 40 -0.18 -1.13 8.89
N GLY A 41 0.14 0.04 9.45
CA GLY A 41 -0.66 0.72 10.47
C GLY A 41 -2.08 1.02 9.98
N ALA A 42 -2.22 1.60 8.79
CA ALA A 42 -3.52 1.94 8.21
C ALA A 42 -4.42 0.70 8.02
N PHE A 43 -3.86 -0.43 7.61
CA PHE A 43 -4.61 -1.69 7.54
C PHE A 43 -5.03 -2.19 8.92
N GLY A 44 -4.14 -2.08 9.92
CA GLY A 44 -4.45 -2.44 11.31
C GLY A 44 -5.58 -1.61 11.90
N GLU A 45 -5.54 -0.29 11.70
CA GLU A 45 -6.59 0.66 12.11
C GLU A 45 -7.94 0.36 11.43
N ALA A 46 -7.90 -0.03 10.16
CA ALA A 46 -9.08 -0.47 9.41
C ALA A 46 -9.56 -1.89 9.79
N GLY A 47 -8.90 -2.56 10.74
CA GLY A 47 -9.27 -3.87 11.27
C GLY A 47 -8.91 -5.04 10.35
N TYR A 48 -7.94 -4.85 9.46
CA TYR A 48 -7.42 -5.88 8.57
C TYR A 48 -6.14 -6.52 9.11
N GLN A 49 -5.96 -7.80 8.83
CA GLN A 49 -4.69 -8.50 9.00
C GLN A 49 -4.04 -8.69 7.63
N ILE A 50 -2.78 -8.29 7.50
CA ILE A 50 -1.98 -8.47 6.27
C ILE A 50 -1.12 -9.72 6.36
N ARG A 51 -1.00 -10.44 5.25
CA ARG A 51 0.05 -11.45 5.00
C ARG A 51 0.81 -11.10 3.74
N LEU A 52 2.13 -11.14 3.83
CA LEU A 52 3.04 -11.09 2.68
C LEU A 52 3.42 -12.52 2.28
N ARG A 53 3.27 -12.83 1.00
CA ARG A 53 3.82 -14.03 0.37
C ARG A 53 4.78 -13.61 -0.72
N VAL A 54 5.97 -14.17 -0.73
CA VAL A 54 6.93 -14.00 -1.82
C VAL A 54 6.89 -15.26 -2.68
N SER A 55 6.97 -15.12 -3.99
CA SER A 55 7.05 -16.26 -4.90
C SER A 55 8.35 -17.03 -4.66
N GLU A 56 8.35 -18.34 -4.97
CA GLU A 56 9.51 -19.21 -4.71
C GLU A 56 10.77 -18.81 -5.49
N ASP A 57 10.57 -18.12 -6.62
CA ASP A 57 11.62 -17.53 -7.45
C ASP A 57 11.97 -16.08 -7.07
N PHE A 58 11.35 -15.54 -6.01
CA PHE A 58 11.52 -14.18 -5.51
C PHE A 58 11.24 -13.06 -6.51
N THR A 59 10.54 -13.35 -7.61
CA THR A 59 10.25 -12.38 -8.67
C THR A 59 9.05 -11.50 -8.34
N HIS A 60 8.13 -11.97 -7.51
CA HIS A 60 6.91 -11.25 -7.15
C HIS A 60 6.57 -11.38 -5.66
N SER A 61 5.92 -10.35 -5.15
CA SER A 61 5.36 -10.30 -3.81
C SER A 61 3.85 -10.15 -3.91
N ARG A 62 3.13 -10.95 -3.13
CA ARG A 62 1.69 -10.86 -2.95
C ARG A 62 1.36 -10.43 -1.53
N ILE A 63 0.61 -9.35 -1.42
CA ILE A 63 0.00 -8.90 -0.17
C ILE A 63 -1.45 -9.39 -0.17
N GLU A 64 -1.87 -10.09 0.87
CA GLU A 64 -3.26 -10.47 1.09
C GLU A 64 -3.74 -9.80 2.39
N TRP A 65 -4.96 -9.25 2.38
CA TRP A 65 -5.57 -8.71 3.60
C TRP A 65 -6.92 -9.36 3.88
N THR A 66 -7.14 -9.67 5.16
CA THR A 66 -8.33 -10.39 5.63
C THR A 66 -9.01 -9.62 6.76
N ARG A 67 -10.34 -9.70 6.82
CA ARG A 67 -11.15 -9.15 7.91
C ARG A 67 -12.39 -10.02 8.12
N TRP A 68 -12.60 -10.45 9.36
CA TRP A 68 -13.79 -11.16 9.89
C TRP A 68 -14.56 -11.95 8.82
N GLY A 69 -14.19 -13.22 8.65
CA GLY A 69 -14.89 -14.16 7.78
C GLY A 69 -14.24 -14.45 6.41
N GLY A 70 -13.12 -13.81 6.05
CA GLY A 70 -12.38 -14.21 4.85
C GLY A 70 -11.35 -13.22 4.33
N VAL A 71 -10.74 -13.59 3.21
CA VAL A 71 -9.87 -12.72 2.41
C VAL A 71 -10.73 -11.63 1.78
N ARG A 72 -10.32 -10.37 1.96
CA ARG A 72 -11.03 -9.21 1.44
C ARG A 72 -10.39 -8.65 0.18
N GLY A 73 -9.09 -8.86 0.03
CA GLY A 73 -8.40 -8.57 -1.21
C GLY A 73 -6.97 -9.05 -1.21
N SER A 74 -6.33 -8.91 -2.36
CA SER A 74 -4.89 -9.13 -2.51
C SER A 74 -4.32 -8.28 -3.62
N ALA A 75 -3.07 -7.87 -3.47
CA ALA A 75 -2.30 -7.14 -4.47
C ALA A 75 -1.00 -7.90 -4.79
N ILE A 76 -0.56 -7.84 -6.04
CA ILE A 76 0.70 -8.43 -6.49
C ILE A 76 1.57 -7.31 -7.07
N GLY A 77 2.86 -7.33 -6.74
CA GLY A 77 3.88 -6.47 -7.32
C GLY A 77 5.16 -7.25 -7.58
N ARG A 78 6.10 -6.65 -8.31
CA ARG A 78 7.47 -7.16 -8.56
C ARG A 78 8.37 -7.10 -7.33
N GLY A 79 7.84 -6.61 -6.21
CA GLY A 79 8.51 -6.59 -4.93
C GLY A 79 7.55 -6.13 -3.83
N ARG A 80 8.02 -6.23 -2.59
CA ARG A 80 7.22 -5.89 -1.40
C ARG A 80 6.67 -4.47 -1.45
N THR A 81 7.50 -3.49 -1.81
CA THR A 81 7.07 -2.07 -1.87
C THR A 81 5.96 -1.87 -2.89
N GLU A 82 6.14 -2.35 -4.12
CA GLU A 82 5.13 -2.21 -5.18
C GLU A 82 3.80 -2.86 -4.76
N ALA A 83 3.85 -4.07 -4.20
CA ALA A 83 2.66 -4.78 -3.74
C ALA A 83 1.95 -4.06 -2.58
N LEU A 84 2.70 -3.47 -1.65
CA LEU A 84 2.13 -2.70 -0.53
C LEU A 84 1.46 -1.42 -1.00
N LEU A 85 2.06 -0.67 -1.92
CA LEU A 85 1.49 0.55 -2.47
C LEU A 85 0.19 0.28 -3.23
N ILE A 86 0.15 -0.78 -4.04
CA ILE A 86 -1.07 -1.22 -4.73
C ILE A 86 -2.14 -1.64 -3.71
N ALA A 87 -1.78 -2.44 -2.70
CA ALA A 87 -2.72 -2.83 -1.64
C ALA A 87 -3.29 -1.60 -0.92
N TYR A 88 -2.45 -0.61 -0.63
CA TYR A 88 -2.87 0.60 0.06
C TYR A 88 -3.80 1.45 -0.80
N ALA A 89 -3.50 1.60 -2.10
CA ALA A 89 -4.41 2.25 -3.04
C ALA A 89 -5.80 1.60 -3.03
N GLU A 90 -5.88 0.27 -3.02
CA GLU A 90 -7.15 -0.46 -2.93
C GLU A 90 -7.85 -0.25 -1.58
N LEU A 91 -7.12 -0.18 -0.47
CA LEU A 91 -7.70 0.16 0.84
C LEU A 91 -8.35 1.54 0.83
N LEU A 92 -7.68 2.54 0.26
CA LEU A 92 -8.18 3.92 0.16
C LEU A 92 -9.43 4.02 -0.71
N ARG A 93 -9.51 3.23 -1.77
CA ARG A 93 -10.71 3.15 -2.62
C ARG A 93 -11.88 2.48 -1.91
N ALA A 94 -11.59 1.43 -1.13
CA ALA A 94 -12.60 0.68 -0.39
C ALA A 94 -13.10 1.41 0.88
N SER A 95 -12.28 2.29 1.43
CA SER A 95 -12.58 3.11 2.59
C SER A 95 -12.04 4.51 2.29
N PRO A 96 -12.89 5.49 1.91
CA PRO A 96 -12.41 6.85 1.74
C PRO A 96 -11.88 7.29 3.11
N LEU A 97 -10.55 7.26 3.28
CA LEU A 97 -9.92 7.90 4.42
C LEU A 97 -10.26 9.36 4.24
N THR A 98 -11.13 9.88 5.12
CA THR A 98 -11.44 11.30 5.14
C THR A 98 -10.09 12.03 5.20
N PRO A 99 -9.75 12.88 4.23
CA PRO A 99 -8.49 13.61 4.28
C PRO A 99 -8.49 14.42 5.57
N GLN A 100 -7.55 14.15 6.47
CA GLN A 100 -7.30 15.02 7.61
C GLN A 100 -6.60 16.26 7.07
N ILE A 101 -7.41 17.22 6.64
CA ILE A 101 -6.96 18.60 6.41
C ILE A 101 -6.77 19.19 7.80
N GLY A 102 -5.52 19.25 8.24
CA GLY A 102 -5.06 20.08 9.35
C GLY A 102 -4.82 21.50 8.89
#